data_AF-A0A3N5G897-F1
#
_entry.id   AF-A0A3N5G897-F1
#
_cell.length_a   1.000
_cell.length_b   1.000
_cell.length_c   1.000
_cell.angle_alpha   90.00
_cell.angle_beta   90.00
_cell.angle_gamma   90.00
#
_symmetry.space_group_name_H-M   'P 1'
#
loop_
_entity.id
_entity.type
_entity.pdbx_description
1 polymer ?
#
loop_
_entity_poly.entity_id
_entity_poly.type
_entity_poly.pdbx_seq_one_letter_code
_entity_poly.pdbx_strand_id
1 'polypeptide(L)'
;MVELTFDLPAGPLVSKDLAPTTIRQRTWNLWHIASLWVGMSVCIPTYMLASSMISAGLSWRQSVLAVVLGNLIVLVPMMITAHAGTRYGIPFPVFARAAFGTRGAHLPSLLRAVVACGWFGIQTWIGGLAMNAFIGILWPGWQTMGGDLKFMGYGVPEYLSFLLFWFINLYFVWAGTESIKWLETLSAPILILLGIWLLLWAASRVGGVGTLLREADALESARESLPTGEFVRTLFIPWLTAMVGYWATLSLNIPDFTRYARSQRDQAIGQALGLMTTMPLFAFVGVAVTSATVILYGQAIWNPVDLLARLTAESGNA
;
A
#
# COMPACT_ATOMS: atom_id res chain seq x y z
N MET A 1 28.28 -12.37 6.26
CA MET A 1 27.39 -11.88 7.33
C MET A 1 28.21 -11.75 8.60
N VAL A 2 27.80 -10.89 9.52
CA VAL A 2 28.50 -10.67 10.80
C VAL A 2 27.60 -11.12 11.94
N GLU A 3 28.17 -11.87 12.88
CA GLU A 3 27.55 -12.29 14.14
C GLU A 3 28.36 -11.71 15.30
N LEU A 4 27.66 -11.32 16.36
CA LEU A 4 28.30 -10.89 17.59
C LEU A 4 28.87 -12.11 18.30
N THR A 5 30.15 -12.04 18.67
CA THR A 5 30.86 -13.10 19.40
C THR A 5 30.87 -12.89 20.92
N PHE A 6 30.30 -11.78 21.39
CA PHE A 6 30.24 -11.38 22.79
C PHE A 6 28.85 -10.84 23.12
N ASP A 7 28.48 -10.93 24.39
CA ASP A 7 27.22 -10.40 24.88
C ASP A 7 27.21 -8.87 24.88
N LEU A 8 26.06 -8.28 24.54
CA LEU A 8 25.92 -6.84 24.56
C LEU A 8 26.04 -6.33 26.01
N PRO A 9 26.86 -5.31 26.27
CA PRO A 9 27.01 -4.76 27.61
C PRO A 9 25.67 -4.21 28.09
N ALA A 10 25.36 -4.39 29.38
CA ALA A 10 24.18 -3.78 29.98
C ALA A 10 24.28 -2.26 29.86
N GLY A 11 23.24 -1.63 29.32
CA GLY A 11 23.26 -0.18 29.12
C GLY A 11 21.96 0.37 28.55
N PRO A 12 21.76 1.69 28.61
CA PRO A 12 20.52 2.36 28.22
C PRO A 12 20.21 2.28 26.72
N LEU A 13 21.17 1.84 25.90
CA LEU A 13 21.05 1.76 24.44
C LEU A 13 20.77 0.33 23.94
N VAL A 14 20.70 -0.64 24.85
CA VAL A 14 20.51 -2.06 24.56
C VAL A 14 19.10 -2.46 24.97
N SER A 15 18.30 -2.85 23.98
CA SER A 15 16.98 -3.46 24.18
C SER A 15 16.86 -4.70 23.30
N LYS A 16 15.99 -5.64 23.69
CA LYS A 16 15.77 -6.88 22.93
C LYS A 16 15.32 -6.61 21.49
N ASP A 17 14.51 -5.58 21.28
CA ASP A 17 13.99 -5.22 19.95
C ASP A 17 15.06 -4.58 19.05
N LEU A 18 16.01 -3.85 19.65
CA LEU A 18 17.11 -3.19 18.94
C LEU A 18 18.36 -4.07 18.82
N ALA A 19 18.45 -5.16 19.57
CA ALA A 19 19.58 -6.08 19.52
C ALA A 19 19.72 -6.68 18.12
N PRO A 20 20.94 -6.90 17.59
CA PRO A 20 21.12 -7.51 16.28
C PRO A 20 20.55 -8.94 16.21
N THR A 21 19.98 -9.30 15.07
CA THR A 21 19.49 -10.65 14.80
C THR A 21 20.65 -11.62 14.62
N THR A 22 20.65 -12.69 15.42
CA THR A 22 21.66 -13.77 15.36
C THR A 22 21.55 -14.55 14.05
N ILE A 23 22.60 -15.28 13.64
CA ILE A 23 22.55 -16.06 12.40
C ILE A 23 21.43 -17.11 12.45
N ARG A 24 21.20 -17.73 13.62
CA ARG A 24 20.13 -18.72 13.80
C ARG A 24 18.72 -18.16 13.59
N GLN A 25 18.53 -16.87 13.86
CA GLN A 25 17.24 -16.19 13.66
C GLN A 25 17.02 -15.72 12.21
N ARG A 26 18.05 -15.78 11.35
CA ARG A 26 17.98 -15.34 9.95
C ARG A 26 17.43 -16.45 9.05
N THR A 27 16.13 -16.70 9.15
CA THR A 27 15.44 -17.80 8.45
C THR A 27 14.80 -17.38 7.13
N TRP A 28 14.70 -16.08 6.85
CA TRP A 28 13.94 -15.60 5.70
C TRP A 28 14.72 -15.82 4.40
N ASN A 29 14.17 -16.67 3.54
CA ASN A 29 14.65 -16.88 2.17
C ASN A 29 14.00 -15.87 1.19
N LEU A 30 14.37 -15.93 -0.09
CA LEU A 30 13.83 -15.04 -1.11
C LEU A 30 12.29 -15.02 -1.18
N TRP A 31 11.64 -16.15 -0.90
CA TRP A 31 10.17 -16.27 -0.95
C TRP A 31 9.49 -15.60 0.24
N HIS A 32 10.12 -15.61 1.41
CA HIS A 32 9.62 -14.85 2.57
C HIS A 32 9.69 -13.34 2.29
N ILE A 33 10.79 -12.89 1.67
CA ILE A 33 10.93 -11.48 1.28
C ILE A 33 9.96 -11.11 0.16
N ALA A 34 9.76 -11.96 -0.85
CA ALA A 34 8.81 -11.71 -1.93
C ALA A 34 7.35 -11.70 -1.42
N SER A 35 6.99 -12.63 -0.53
CA SER A 35 5.64 -12.67 0.06
C SER A 35 5.35 -11.47 0.97
N LEU A 36 6.36 -10.93 1.67
CA LEU A 36 6.22 -9.66 2.39
C LEU A 36 5.72 -8.55 1.44
N TRP A 37 6.27 -8.47 0.23
CA TRP A 37 5.82 -7.49 -0.77
C TRP A 37 4.42 -7.76 -1.31
N VAL A 38 3.98 -9.02 -1.36
CA VAL A 38 2.57 -9.33 -1.69
C VAL A 38 1.67 -8.74 -0.61
N GLY A 39 1.94 -9.02 0.67
CA GLY A 39 1.14 -8.52 1.79
C GLY A 39 1.11 -7.00 1.88
N MET A 40 2.25 -6.33 1.63
CA MET A 40 2.32 -4.86 1.68
C MET A 40 1.73 -4.18 0.43
N SER A 41 1.83 -4.79 -0.75
CA SER A 41 1.40 -4.15 -2.01
C SER A 41 -0.06 -4.37 -2.32
N VAL A 42 -0.62 -5.53 -1.94
CA VAL A 42 -2.03 -5.85 -2.14
C VAL A 42 -2.85 -5.17 -1.05
N CYS A 43 -3.11 -3.88 -1.25
CA CYS A 43 -3.90 -3.08 -0.33
C CYS A 43 -4.69 -2.00 -1.08
N ILE A 44 -5.76 -1.51 -0.45
CA ILE A 44 -6.66 -0.52 -1.05
C ILE A 44 -5.91 0.77 -1.46
N PRO A 45 -4.96 1.32 -0.68
CA PRO A 45 -4.23 2.51 -1.11
C PRO A 45 -3.44 2.33 -2.41
N THR A 46 -2.86 1.16 -2.66
CA THR A 46 -2.21 0.86 -3.95
C THR A 46 -3.20 0.96 -5.11
N TYR A 47 -4.40 0.40 -4.93
CA TYR A 47 -5.47 0.49 -5.90
C TYR A 47 -5.87 1.96 -6.13
N MET A 48 -6.11 2.70 -5.05
CA MET A 48 -6.55 4.10 -5.11
C MET A 48 -5.50 5.00 -5.77
N LEU A 49 -4.22 4.79 -5.44
CA LEU A 49 -3.08 5.50 -6.01
C LEU A 49 -3.00 5.29 -7.54
N ALA A 50 -3.20 4.05 -7.98
CA ALA A 50 -3.22 3.73 -9.40
C ALA A 50 -4.44 4.34 -10.11
N SER A 51 -5.59 4.25 -9.47
CA SER A 51 -6.88 4.74 -9.98
C SER A 51 -6.96 6.28 -10.03
N SER A 52 -6.31 6.96 -9.10
CA SER A 52 -6.25 8.42 -9.06
C SER A 52 -5.49 9.01 -10.24
N MET A 53 -4.51 8.27 -10.81
CA MET A 53 -3.81 8.72 -12.02
C MET A 53 -4.75 8.79 -13.23
N ILE A 54 -5.65 7.82 -13.38
CA ILE A 54 -6.68 7.81 -14.45
C ILE A 54 -7.62 9.02 -14.30
N SER A 55 -8.06 9.26 -13.06
CA SER A 55 -8.90 10.40 -12.71
C SER A 55 -8.20 11.72 -12.99
N ALA A 56 -6.89 11.80 -12.72
CA ALA A 56 -6.07 12.99 -12.93
C ALA A 56 -5.73 13.29 -14.39
N GLY A 57 -6.00 12.38 -15.32
CA GLY A 57 -5.75 12.63 -16.75
C GLY A 57 -4.87 11.60 -17.44
N LEU A 58 -4.12 10.78 -16.69
CA LEU A 58 -3.16 9.85 -17.28
C LEU A 58 -3.88 8.69 -17.94
N SER A 59 -3.28 8.16 -19.00
CA SER A 59 -3.74 6.90 -19.58
C SER A 59 -3.33 5.71 -18.74
N TRP A 60 -3.94 4.57 -19.01
CA TRP A 60 -3.62 3.34 -18.27
C TRP A 60 -2.16 2.92 -18.46
N ARG A 61 -1.60 3.11 -19.67
CA ARG A 61 -0.19 2.81 -19.97
C ARG A 61 0.75 3.75 -19.22
N GLN A 62 0.45 5.05 -19.22
CA GLN A 62 1.23 6.05 -18.50
C GLN A 62 1.19 5.80 -16.99
N SER A 63 0.03 5.41 -16.46
CA SER A 63 -0.17 5.10 -15.04
C SER A 63 0.64 3.87 -14.62
N VAL A 64 0.55 2.76 -15.36
CA VAL A 64 1.35 1.55 -15.09
C VAL A 64 2.84 1.84 -15.23
N LEU A 65 3.24 2.62 -16.25
CA LEU A 65 4.63 3.03 -16.44
C LEU A 65 5.15 3.87 -15.26
N ALA A 66 4.36 4.82 -14.76
CA ALA A 66 4.72 5.63 -13.61
C ALA A 66 4.93 4.77 -12.35
N VAL A 67 4.10 3.75 -12.13
CA VAL A 67 4.25 2.79 -11.03
C VAL A 67 5.52 1.96 -11.17
N VAL A 68 5.75 1.39 -12.35
CA VAL A 68 6.95 0.58 -12.63
C VAL A 68 8.23 1.40 -12.47
N LEU A 69 8.26 2.61 -13.03
CA LEU A 69 9.42 3.51 -12.90
C LEU A 69 9.63 3.98 -11.47
N GLY A 70 8.55 4.36 -10.76
CA GLY A 70 8.63 4.76 -9.36
C GLY A 70 9.20 3.66 -8.48
N ASN A 71 8.72 2.42 -8.67
CA ASN A 71 9.24 1.26 -7.96
C ASN A 71 10.70 0.99 -8.29
N LEU A 72 11.10 1.11 -9.56
CA LEU A 72 12.50 0.92 -9.97
C LEU A 72 13.42 1.97 -9.32
N ILE A 73 12.98 3.24 -9.26
CA ILE A 73 13.72 4.33 -8.61
C ILE A 73 13.88 4.05 -7.11
N VAL A 74 12.81 3.63 -6.42
CA VAL A 74 12.86 3.34 -4.97
C VAL A 74 13.62 2.05 -4.66
N LEU A 75 13.64 1.08 -5.59
CA LEU A 75 14.35 -0.17 -5.43
C LEU A 75 15.85 0.06 -5.17
N VAL A 76 16.46 1.06 -5.82
CA VAL A 76 17.90 1.37 -5.68
C VAL A 76 18.29 1.75 -4.24
N PRO A 77 17.77 2.83 -3.63
CA PRO A 77 18.10 3.17 -2.24
C PRO A 77 17.67 2.05 -1.28
N MET A 78 16.56 1.35 -1.57
CA MET A 78 16.10 0.24 -0.75
C MET A 78 17.08 -0.95 -0.75
N MET A 79 17.71 -1.29 -1.87
CA MET A 79 18.76 -2.32 -1.90
C MET A 79 19.98 -1.92 -1.08
N ILE A 80 20.35 -0.63 -1.15
CA ILE A 80 21.53 -0.09 -0.44
C ILE A 80 21.30 -0.16 1.07
N THR A 81 20.15 0.28 1.56
CA THR A 81 19.81 0.24 2.99
C THR A 81 19.60 -1.19 3.47
N ALA A 82 18.94 -2.05 2.68
CA ALA A 82 18.74 -3.47 2.99
C ALA A 82 20.05 -4.25 3.18
N HIS A 83 21.14 -3.80 2.54
CA HIS A 83 22.45 -4.41 2.73
C HIS A 83 22.89 -4.37 4.19
N ALA A 84 22.71 -3.25 4.87
CA ALA A 84 23.10 -3.08 6.27
C ALA A 84 22.28 -4.00 7.19
N GLY A 85 20.96 -4.06 6.99
CA GLY A 85 20.07 -4.96 7.71
C GLY A 85 20.51 -6.42 7.56
N THR A 86 20.72 -6.87 6.32
CA THR A 86 21.09 -8.27 6.05
C THR A 86 22.51 -8.62 6.49
N ARG A 87 23.47 -7.71 6.34
CA ARG A 87 24.88 -7.97 6.69
C ARG A 87 25.06 -8.06 8.19
N TYR A 88 24.52 -7.09 8.93
CA TYR A 88 24.77 -6.90 10.36
C TYR A 88 23.61 -7.35 11.26
N GLY A 89 22.44 -7.65 10.70
CA GLY A 89 21.26 -8.05 11.48
C GLY A 89 20.63 -6.90 12.27
N ILE A 90 20.90 -5.65 11.89
CA ILE A 90 20.49 -4.46 12.67
C ILE A 90 19.22 -3.81 12.10
N PRO A 91 18.32 -3.29 12.96
CA PRO A 91 17.17 -2.52 12.51
C PRO A 91 17.54 -1.07 12.17
N PHE A 92 16.60 -0.34 11.57
CA PHE A 92 16.79 1.04 11.12
C PHE A 92 17.26 2.01 12.21
N PRO A 93 16.68 2.04 13.43
CA PRO A 93 17.12 2.97 14.46
C PRO A 93 18.58 2.76 14.86
N VAL A 94 19.09 1.52 14.76
CA VAL A 94 20.49 1.20 15.02
C VAL A 94 21.37 1.61 13.84
N PHE A 95 20.92 1.32 12.61
CA PHE A 95 21.62 1.75 11.40
C PHE A 95 21.77 3.28 11.32
N ALA A 96 20.72 4.03 11.70
CA ALA A 96 20.74 5.49 11.73
C ALA A 96 21.80 6.07 12.69
N ARG A 97 22.23 5.33 13.72
CA ARG A 97 23.28 5.78 14.66
C ARG A 97 24.63 5.95 13.98
N ALA A 98 24.88 5.24 12.87
CA ALA A 98 26.14 5.38 12.12
C ALA A 98 26.29 6.77 11.47
N ALA A 99 25.18 7.40 11.06
CA ALA A 99 25.19 8.71 10.42
C ALA A 99 24.90 9.86 11.41
N PHE A 100 23.95 9.65 12.34
CA PHE A 100 23.45 10.72 13.23
C PHE A 100 23.96 10.61 14.67
N GLY A 101 24.76 9.59 14.99
CA GLY A 101 25.14 9.27 16.36
C GLY A 101 23.97 8.73 17.20
N THR A 102 24.24 8.41 18.46
CA THR A 102 23.25 7.78 19.37
C THR A 102 22.09 8.71 19.71
N ARG A 103 22.36 10.00 19.93
CA ARG A 103 21.33 11.01 20.22
C ARG A 103 20.63 11.52 18.96
N GLY A 104 21.37 11.76 17.87
CA GLY A 104 20.78 12.30 16.64
C GLY A 104 19.86 11.31 15.92
N ALA A 105 20.09 10.00 16.08
CA ALA A 105 19.24 8.96 15.47
C ALA A 105 17.77 8.97 15.96
N HIS A 106 17.48 9.65 17.07
CA HIS A 106 16.10 9.84 17.54
C HIS A 106 15.27 10.70 16.57
N LEU A 107 15.87 11.71 15.92
CA LEU A 107 15.16 12.57 14.98
C LEU A 107 14.61 11.79 13.76
N PRO A 108 15.42 11.07 12.96
CA PRO A 108 14.90 10.29 11.84
C PRO A 108 13.96 9.16 12.28
N SER A 109 14.17 8.59 13.47
CA SER A 109 13.27 7.58 14.04
C SER A 109 11.89 8.17 14.39
N LEU A 110 11.85 9.38 14.96
CA LEU A 110 10.61 10.07 15.31
C LEU A 110 9.87 10.56 14.06
N LEU A 111 10.57 11.18 13.12
CA LEU A 111 9.98 11.58 11.83
C LEU A 111 9.34 10.38 11.15
N ARG A 112 9.98 9.22 11.24
CA ARG A 112 9.42 8.00 10.71
C ARG A 112 8.17 7.53 11.45
N ALA A 113 8.17 7.58 12.78
CA ALA A 113 7.01 7.24 13.58
C ALA A 113 5.80 8.11 13.21
N VAL A 114 6.00 9.42 13.00
CA VAL A 114 4.93 10.34 12.56
C VAL A 114 4.34 9.92 11.22
N VAL A 115 5.18 9.57 10.24
CA VAL A 115 4.69 9.11 8.94
C VAL A 115 3.94 7.77 9.05
N ALA A 116 4.38 6.87 9.92
CA ALA A 116 3.66 5.62 10.19
C ALA A 116 2.27 5.89 10.80
N CYS A 117 2.16 6.84 11.73
CA CYS A 117 0.86 7.29 12.26
C CYS A 117 -0.05 7.86 11.17
N GLY A 118 0.50 8.64 10.23
CA GLY A 118 -0.25 9.16 9.08
C GLY A 118 -0.81 8.04 8.20
N TRP A 119 0.01 7.05 7.86
CA TRP A 119 -0.43 5.87 7.10
C TRP A 119 -1.48 5.06 7.84
N PHE A 120 -1.31 4.87 9.15
CA PHE A 120 -2.31 4.21 9.98
C PHE A 120 -3.65 4.96 9.96
N GLY A 121 -3.63 6.30 10.04
CA GLY A 121 -4.83 7.13 9.94
C GLY A 121 -5.56 6.98 8.60
N ILE A 122 -4.82 7.05 7.47
CA ILE A 122 -5.39 6.88 6.13
C ILE A 122 -6.02 5.50 5.96
N GLN A 123 -5.32 4.44 6.37
CA GLN A 123 -5.82 3.06 6.27
C GLN A 123 -7.05 2.84 7.16
N THR A 124 -7.04 3.41 8.37
CA THR A 124 -8.17 3.33 9.29
C THR A 124 -9.38 4.09 8.74
N TRP A 125 -9.17 5.23 8.08
CA TRP A 125 -10.23 5.98 7.41
C TRP A 125 -10.87 5.18 6.28
N ILE A 126 -10.06 4.62 5.37
CA ILE A 126 -10.55 3.78 4.27
C ILE A 126 -11.31 2.56 4.81
N GLY A 127 -10.77 1.89 5.82
CA GLY A 127 -11.46 0.78 6.49
C GLY A 127 -12.74 1.20 7.21
N GLY A 128 -12.78 2.41 7.76
CA GLY A 128 -13.96 3.04 8.34
C GLY A 128 -15.06 3.30 7.30
N LEU A 129 -14.70 3.77 6.11
CA LEU A 129 -15.65 3.92 5.00
C LEU A 129 -16.23 2.56 4.56
N ALA A 130 -15.38 1.52 4.49
CA ALA A 130 -15.83 0.16 4.20
C ALA A 130 -16.78 -0.36 5.29
N MET A 131 -16.46 -0.11 6.56
CA MET A 131 -17.30 -0.46 7.69
C MET A 131 -18.65 0.29 7.64
N ASN A 132 -18.63 1.58 7.28
CA ASN A 132 -19.84 2.39 7.12
C ASN A 132 -20.77 1.81 6.06
N ALA A 133 -20.21 1.48 4.88
CA ALA A 133 -20.97 0.86 3.80
C ALA A 133 -21.56 -0.49 4.24
N PHE A 134 -20.77 -1.33 4.91
CA PHE A 134 -21.21 -2.63 5.42
C PHE A 134 -22.35 -2.52 6.44
N ILE A 135 -22.20 -1.64 7.44
CA ILE A 135 -23.25 -1.41 8.45
C ILE A 135 -24.50 -0.82 7.79
N GLY A 136 -24.34 0.10 6.83
CA GLY A 136 -25.46 0.68 6.08
C GLY A 136 -26.30 -0.36 5.32
N ILE A 137 -25.67 -1.41 4.81
CA ILE A 137 -26.38 -2.52 4.14
C ILE A 137 -27.18 -3.34 5.16
N LEU A 138 -26.63 -3.61 6.35
CA LEU A 138 -27.30 -4.38 7.40
C LEU A 138 -28.38 -3.59 8.14
N TRP A 139 -28.15 -2.30 8.33
CA TRP A 139 -29.02 -1.40 9.06
C TRP A 139 -29.15 -0.07 8.30
N PRO A 140 -30.16 0.07 7.43
CA PRO A 140 -30.34 1.30 6.63
C PRO A 140 -30.50 2.58 7.46
N GLY A 141 -31.03 2.48 8.69
CA GLY A 141 -31.15 3.60 9.62
C GLY A 141 -29.80 4.13 10.13
N TRP A 142 -28.71 3.39 9.95
CA TRP A 142 -27.35 3.87 10.23
C TRP A 142 -26.99 5.07 9.37
N GLN A 143 -27.35 5.04 8.07
CA GLN A 143 -26.97 6.09 7.10
C GLN A 143 -27.67 7.43 7.36
N THR A 144 -28.77 7.43 8.11
CA THR A 144 -29.51 8.65 8.47
C THR A 144 -29.16 9.17 9.88
N MET A 145 -28.27 8.49 10.61
CA MET A 145 -27.84 8.94 11.92
C MET A 145 -27.17 10.31 11.85
N GLY A 146 -27.59 11.23 12.71
CA GLY A 146 -27.08 12.60 12.74
C GLY A 146 -27.73 13.56 11.72
N GLY A 147 -28.68 13.10 10.90
CA GLY A 147 -29.39 13.94 9.94
C GLY A 147 -28.43 14.63 8.96
N ASP A 148 -28.60 15.94 8.77
CA ASP A 148 -27.76 16.74 7.86
C ASP A 148 -26.44 17.23 8.47
N LEU A 149 -26.08 16.77 9.68
CA LEU A 149 -24.83 17.15 10.32
C LEU A 149 -23.65 16.58 9.53
N LYS A 150 -22.99 17.45 8.77
CA LYS A 150 -21.75 17.14 8.05
C LYS A 150 -20.58 17.88 8.67
N PHE A 151 -19.51 17.16 8.94
CA PHE A 151 -18.22 17.72 9.33
C PHE A 151 -17.18 17.35 8.28
N MET A 152 -16.41 18.33 7.79
CA MET A 152 -15.41 18.13 6.71
C MET A 152 -15.93 17.34 5.50
N GLY A 153 -17.22 17.44 5.18
CA GLY A 153 -17.85 16.75 4.05
C GLY A 153 -18.39 15.34 4.33
N TYR A 154 -18.21 14.80 5.54
CA TYR A 154 -18.70 13.47 5.95
C TYR A 154 -19.76 13.55 7.04
N GLY A 155 -20.67 12.58 7.06
CA GLY A 155 -21.70 12.47 8.08
C GLY A 155 -21.19 11.84 9.38
N VAL A 156 -22.05 11.86 10.39
CA VAL A 156 -21.82 11.13 11.66
C VAL A 156 -21.56 9.63 11.46
N PRO A 157 -22.25 8.90 10.55
CA PRO A 157 -22.06 7.47 10.37
C PRO A 157 -20.61 7.08 9.97
N GLU A 158 -19.98 7.88 9.11
CA GLU A 158 -18.60 7.67 8.68
C GLU A 158 -17.61 7.83 9.83
N TYR A 159 -17.77 8.86 10.66
CA TYR A 159 -16.91 9.08 11.83
C TYR A 159 -17.07 7.99 12.89
N LEU A 160 -18.30 7.55 13.15
CA LEU A 160 -18.54 6.43 14.06
C LEU A 160 -17.94 5.13 13.53
N SER A 161 -18.06 4.88 12.23
CA SER A 161 -17.46 3.71 11.57
C SER A 161 -15.93 3.76 11.60
N PHE A 162 -15.34 4.94 11.43
CA PHE A 162 -13.91 5.16 11.62
C PHE A 162 -13.47 4.83 13.05
N LEU A 163 -14.15 5.35 14.07
CA LEU A 163 -13.83 5.07 15.47
C LEU A 163 -13.98 3.59 15.80
N LEU A 164 -15.05 2.95 15.32
CA LEU A 164 -15.26 1.51 15.48
C LEU A 164 -14.10 0.72 14.86
N PHE A 165 -13.74 1.03 13.61
CA PHE A 165 -12.64 0.36 12.92
C PHE A 165 -11.29 0.62 13.62
N TRP A 166 -11.08 1.82 14.15
CA TRP A 166 -9.90 2.17 14.94
C TRP A 166 -9.79 1.32 16.21
N PHE A 167 -10.89 1.15 16.97
CA PHE A 167 -10.91 0.30 18.16
C PHE A 167 -10.66 -1.17 17.82
N ILE A 168 -11.19 -1.67 16.70
CA ILE A 168 -10.90 -3.03 16.21
C ILE A 168 -9.39 -3.19 15.95
N ASN A 169 -8.76 -2.24 15.27
CA ASN A 169 -7.32 -2.27 15.04
C ASN A 169 -6.53 -2.26 16.36
N LEU A 170 -6.92 -1.43 17.33
CA LEU A 170 -6.29 -1.43 18.65
C LEU A 170 -6.42 -2.76 19.38
N TYR A 171 -7.58 -3.42 19.29
CA TYR A 171 -7.77 -4.74 19.89
C TYR A 171 -6.77 -5.76 19.32
N PHE A 172 -6.59 -5.80 18.00
CA PHE A 172 -5.62 -6.71 17.37
C PHE A 172 -4.17 -6.36 17.72
N VAL A 173 -3.83 -5.07 17.82
CA VAL A 173 -2.50 -4.63 18.28
C VAL A 173 -2.25 -5.07 19.72
N TRP A 174 -3.25 -4.93 20.60
CA TRP A 174 -3.17 -5.32 22.00
C TRP A 174 -3.09 -6.85 22.18
N ALA A 175 -3.78 -7.62 21.33
CA ALA A 175 -3.72 -9.08 21.32
C ALA A 175 -2.35 -9.65 20.87
N GLY A 176 -1.50 -8.82 20.26
CA GLY A 176 -0.11 -9.12 19.95
C GLY A 176 0.15 -9.53 18.49
N THR A 177 1.42 -9.77 18.17
CA THR A 177 1.91 -9.96 16.80
C THR A 177 1.39 -11.23 16.12
N GLU A 178 1.07 -12.28 16.87
CA GLU A 178 0.47 -13.51 16.32
C GLU A 178 -0.93 -13.27 15.76
N SER A 179 -1.75 -12.42 16.41
CA SER A 179 -3.08 -12.07 15.90
C SER A 179 -3.01 -11.30 14.58
N ILE A 180 -2.03 -10.39 14.46
CA ILE A 180 -1.77 -9.65 13.21
C ILE A 180 -1.36 -10.60 12.09
N LYS A 181 -0.42 -11.52 12.38
CA LYS A 181 0.05 -12.51 11.41
C LYS A 181 -1.08 -13.41 10.91
N TRP A 182 -1.97 -13.86 11.80
CA TRP A 182 -3.14 -14.65 11.43
C TRP A 182 -4.08 -13.86 10.50
N LEU A 183 -4.38 -12.60 10.85
CA LEU A 183 -5.24 -11.73 10.06
C LEU A 183 -4.66 -11.47 8.67
N GLU A 184 -3.35 -11.23 8.58
CA GLU A 184 -2.65 -11.05 7.30
C GLU A 184 -2.69 -12.32 6.44
N THR A 185 -2.45 -13.48 7.06
CA THR A 185 -2.48 -14.78 6.37
C THR A 185 -3.85 -15.07 5.76
N LEU A 186 -4.93 -14.64 6.42
CA LEU A 186 -6.30 -14.77 5.92
C LEU A 186 -6.63 -13.69 4.88
N SER A 187 -6.23 -12.44 5.12
CA SER A 187 -6.63 -11.28 4.31
C SER A 187 -5.94 -11.25 2.95
N ALA A 188 -4.67 -11.65 2.86
CA ALA A 188 -3.91 -11.56 1.61
C ALA A 188 -4.52 -12.40 0.46
N PRO A 189 -4.90 -13.68 0.63
CA PRO A 189 -5.59 -14.44 -0.41
C PRO A 189 -6.94 -13.82 -0.80
N ILE A 190 -7.71 -13.34 0.18
CA ILE A 190 -9.03 -12.73 -0.06
C ILE A 190 -8.89 -11.48 -0.93
N LEU A 191 -7.93 -10.60 -0.62
CA LEU A 191 -7.72 -9.37 -1.39
C LEU A 191 -7.22 -9.65 -2.81
N ILE A 192 -6.37 -10.67 -3.00
CA ILE A 192 -5.95 -11.10 -4.35
C ILE A 192 -7.14 -11.61 -5.15
N LEU A 193 -7.94 -12.49 -4.57
CA LEU A 193 -9.14 -13.04 -5.21
C LEU A 193 -10.14 -11.95 -5.54
N LEU A 194 -10.34 -10.98 -4.64
CA LEU A 194 -11.20 -9.83 -4.86
C LEU A 194 -10.69 -8.95 -5.99
N GLY A 195 -9.38 -8.70 -6.07
CA GLY A 195 -8.77 -7.95 -7.16
C GLY A 195 -8.96 -8.63 -8.53
N ILE A 196 -8.77 -9.95 -8.58
CA ILE A 196 -9.02 -10.75 -9.79
C ILE A 196 -10.52 -10.70 -10.15
N TRP A 197 -11.40 -10.87 -9.17
CA TRP A 197 -12.84 -10.81 -9.38
C TRP A 197 -13.28 -9.46 -9.93
N LEU A 198 -12.80 -8.34 -9.37
CA LEU A 198 -13.10 -6.99 -9.87
C LEU A 198 -12.62 -6.81 -11.32
N LEU A 199 -11.43 -7.32 -11.66
CA LEU A 199 -10.92 -7.27 -13.02
C LEU A 199 -11.79 -8.08 -14.00
N LEU A 200 -12.20 -9.29 -13.61
CA LEU A 200 -13.08 -10.14 -14.42
C LEU A 200 -14.48 -9.53 -14.55
N TRP A 201 -15.01 -8.94 -13.48
CA TRP A 201 -16.27 -8.20 -13.50
C TRP A 201 -16.19 -7.03 -14.49
N ALA A 202 -15.16 -6.18 -14.38
CA ALA A 202 -14.95 -5.04 -15.27
C ALA A 202 -14.83 -5.48 -16.73
N ALA A 203 -14.06 -6.54 -17.00
CA ALA A 203 -13.94 -7.12 -18.33
C ALA A 203 -15.28 -7.64 -18.84
N SER A 204 -16.06 -8.37 -18.04
CA SER A 204 -17.35 -8.93 -18.46
C SER A 204 -18.38 -7.86 -18.85
N ARG A 205 -18.39 -6.72 -18.15
CA ARG A 205 -19.30 -5.60 -18.41
C ARG A 205 -18.95 -4.82 -19.68
N VAL A 206 -17.68 -4.78 -20.05
CA VAL A 206 -17.17 -4.03 -21.22
C VAL A 206 -16.97 -4.94 -22.45
N GLY A 207 -17.24 -6.24 -22.35
CA GLY A 207 -17.13 -7.17 -23.48
C GLY A 207 -15.73 -7.76 -23.68
N GLY A 208 -14.98 -7.95 -22.59
CA GLY A 208 -13.66 -8.60 -22.52
C GLY A 208 -12.51 -7.64 -22.20
N VAL A 209 -11.37 -8.22 -21.76
CA VAL A 209 -10.16 -7.44 -21.41
C VAL A 209 -9.60 -6.69 -22.61
N GLY A 210 -9.60 -7.29 -23.80
CA GLY A 210 -9.14 -6.63 -25.04
C GLY A 210 -10.00 -5.42 -25.39
N THR A 211 -11.32 -5.53 -25.24
CA THR A 211 -12.26 -4.42 -25.44
C THR A 211 -12.06 -3.33 -24.40
N LEU A 212 -11.88 -3.70 -23.13
CA LEU A 212 -11.59 -2.76 -22.05
C LEU A 212 -10.35 -1.91 -22.34
N LEU A 213 -9.26 -2.54 -22.78
CA LEU A 213 -8.02 -1.83 -23.12
C LEU A 213 -8.20 -0.94 -24.36
N ARG A 214 -8.94 -1.40 -25.37
CA ARG A 214 -9.24 -0.62 -26.59
C ARG A 214 -10.09 0.61 -26.27
N GLU A 215 -11.13 0.46 -25.46
CA GLU A 215 -11.98 1.58 -25.03
C GLU A 215 -11.21 2.54 -24.11
N ALA A 216 -10.30 2.04 -23.27
CA ALA A 216 -9.40 2.88 -22.48
C ALA A 216 -8.44 3.70 -23.36
N ASP A 217 -7.90 3.11 -24.42
CA ASP A 217 -7.08 3.83 -25.42
C ASP A 217 -7.92 4.84 -26.23
N ALA A 218 -9.20 4.54 -26.50
CA ALA A 218 -10.13 5.46 -27.16
C ALA A 218 -10.46 6.68 -26.27
N LEU A 219 -10.64 6.47 -24.96
CA LEU A 219 -10.80 7.54 -23.97
C LEU A 219 -9.57 8.46 -23.89
N GLU A 220 -8.36 7.90 -24.01
CA GLU A 220 -7.13 8.69 -24.12
C GLU A 220 -7.12 9.53 -25.41
N SER A 221 -7.49 8.93 -26.53
CA SER A 221 -7.48 9.59 -27.84
C SER A 221 -8.55 10.69 -27.97
N ALA A 222 -9.66 10.57 -27.24
CA ALA A 222 -10.73 11.55 -27.20
C ALA A 222 -10.45 12.75 -26.28
N ARG A 223 -9.44 12.65 -25.39
CA ARG A 223 -9.01 13.75 -24.53
C ARG A 223 -8.13 14.74 -25.31
N GLU A 224 -8.27 16.02 -24.99
CA GLU A 224 -7.36 17.04 -25.48
C GLU A 224 -5.94 16.74 -24.98
N SER A 225 -5.03 16.47 -25.91
CA SER A 225 -3.66 16.09 -25.56
C SER A 225 -2.86 17.34 -25.18
N LEU A 226 -2.32 17.33 -23.96
CA LEU A 226 -1.33 18.34 -23.58
C LEU A 226 -0.09 18.16 -24.44
N PRO A 227 0.61 19.26 -24.82
CA PRO A 227 1.93 19.16 -25.42
C PRO A 227 2.84 18.28 -24.56
N THR A 228 3.64 17.40 -25.18
CA THR A 228 4.44 16.39 -24.47
C THR A 228 5.27 16.97 -23.32
N GLY A 229 5.87 18.15 -23.53
CA GLY A 229 6.67 18.82 -22.50
C GLY A 229 5.84 19.31 -21.31
N GLU A 230 4.61 19.72 -21.54
CA GLU A 230 3.67 20.14 -20.48
C GLU A 230 3.15 18.92 -19.73
N PHE A 231 2.66 17.90 -20.45
CA PHE A 231 2.23 16.61 -19.87
C PHE A 231 3.29 16.04 -18.91
N VAL A 232 4.55 15.98 -19.35
CA VAL A 232 5.63 15.41 -18.54
C VAL A 232 5.83 16.23 -17.25
N ARG A 233 5.79 17.56 -17.34
CA ARG A 233 6.06 18.45 -16.20
C ARG A 233 4.90 18.55 -15.22
N THR A 234 3.66 18.59 -15.73
CA THR A 234 2.46 18.90 -14.91
C THR A 234 1.74 17.66 -14.43
N LEU A 235 1.85 16.53 -15.15
CA LEU A 235 1.17 15.28 -14.80
C LEU A 235 2.17 14.16 -14.47
N PHE A 236 3.05 13.81 -15.41
CA PHE A 236 3.85 12.59 -15.26
C PHE A 236 4.87 12.66 -14.12
N ILE A 237 5.68 13.74 -14.05
CA ILE A 237 6.70 13.90 -13.00
C ILE A 237 6.07 14.00 -11.60
N PRO A 238 5.00 14.80 -11.36
CA PRO A 238 4.33 14.82 -10.07
C PRO A 238 3.80 13.44 -9.63
N TRP A 239 3.16 12.69 -10.54
CA TRP A 239 2.66 11.36 -10.22
C TRP A 239 3.79 10.34 -10.00
N LEU A 240 4.86 10.40 -10.80
CA LEU A 240 6.06 9.60 -10.57
C LEU A 240 6.68 9.91 -9.19
N THR A 241 6.72 11.19 -8.82
CA THR A 241 7.20 11.64 -7.50
C THR A 241 6.30 11.12 -6.39
N ALA A 242 4.97 11.11 -6.58
CA ALA A 242 4.04 10.52 -5.64
C ALA A 242 4.26 9.00 -5.48
N MET A 243 4.52 8.27 -6.56
CA MET A 243 4.87 6.83 -6.49
C MET A 243 6.17 6.59 -5.72
N VAL A 244 7.19 7.42 -5.98
CA VAL A 244 8.47 7.35 -5.24
C VAL A 244 8.23 7.66 -3.77
N GLY A 245 7.48 8.72 -3.47
CA GLY A 245 7.14 9.14 -2.10
C GLY A 245 6.36 8.09 -1.31
N TYR A 246 5.48 7.34 -1.98
CA TYR A 246 4.70 6.24 -1.39
C TYR A 246 5.61 5.20 -0.70
N TRP A 247 6.69 4.79 -1.37
CA TRP A 247 7.63 3.78 -0.85
C TRP A 247 8.93 4.35 -0.27
N ALA A 248 9.22 5.64 -0.48
CA ALA A 248 10.43 6.29 0.01
C ALA A 248 10.62 6.08 1.52
N THR A 249 9.51 6.13 2.27
CA THR A 249 9.53 5.89 3.70
C THR A 249 10.07 4.49 3.96
N LEU A 250 9.41 3.43 3.51
CA LEU A 250 9.82 2.03 3.69
C LEU A 250 11.26 1.75 3.25
N SER A 251 11.73 2.39 2.18
CA SER A 251 13.11 2.24 1.69
C SER A 251 14.16 2.52 2.77
N LEU A 252 13.86 3.41 3.74
CA LEU A 252 14.78 3.73 4.83
C LEU A 252 14.82 2.65 5.93
N ASN A 253 13.70 1.98 6.23
CA ASN A 253 13.61 1.01 7.33
C ASN A 253 13.46 -0.44 6.89
N ILE A 254 13.69 -0.69 5.62
CA ILE A 254 13.83 -2.05 5.14
C ILE A 254 14.86 -2.90 5.95
N PRO A 255 15.87 -2.34 6.66
CA PRO A 255 16.64 -3.10 7.66
C PRO A 255 15.82 -3.82 8.72
N ASP A 256 14.65 -3.30 9.11
CA ASP A 256 13.77 -3.91 10.12
C ASP A 256 13.27 -5.30 9.69
N PHE A 257 13.12 -5.52 8.38
CA PHE A 257 12.72 -6.81 7.79
C PHE A 257 13.94 -7.61 7.34
N THR A 258 14.84 -6.95 6.61
CA THR A 258 16.00 -7.62 5.98
C THR A 258 17.03 -8.12 6.98
N ARG A 259 16.99 -7.66 8.24
CA ARG A 259 17.75 -8.27 9.35
C ARG A 259 17.45 -9.75 9.59
N TYR A 260 16.32 -10.26 9.12
CA TYR A 260 15.95 -11.68 9.20
C TYR A 260 16.33 -12.48 7.94
N ALA A 261 16.85 -11.82 6.90
CA ALA A 261 17.22 -12.48 5.64
C ALA A 261 18.47 -13.36 5.80
N ARG A 262 18.41 -14.57 5.22
CA ARG A 262 19.51 -15.54 5.27
C ARG A 262 20.68 -15.19 4.35
N SER A 263 20.50 -14.33 3.33
CA SER A 263 21.58 -13.91 2.44
C SER A 263 21.28 -12.59 1.71
N GLN A 264 22.34 -11.93 1.24
CA GLN A 264 22.24 -10.73 0.41
C GLN A 264 21.56 -11.00 -0.95
N ARG A 265 21.68 -12.22 -1.47
CA ARG A 265 21.00 -12.62 -2.70
C ARG A 265 19.50 -12.75 -2.47
N ASP A 266 19.10 -13.37 -1.34
CA ASP A 266 17.69 -13.57 -1.02
C ASP A 266 16.96 -12.24 -0.79
N GLN A 267 17.56 -11.30 -0.06
CA GLN A 267 16.97 -9.97 0.09
C GLN A 267 16.91 -9.25 -1.27
N ALA A 268 17.99 -9.25 -2.06
CA ALA A 268 18.02 -8.44 -3.28
C ALA A 268 17.03 -8.95 -4.33
N ILE A 269 17.04 -10.26 -4.59
CA ILE A 269 16.14 -10.88 -5.56
C ILE A 269 14.71 -10.90 -5.04
N GLY A 270 14.50 -11.23 -3.76
CA GLY A 270 13.15 -11.28 -3.17
C GLY A 270 12.45 -9.94 -3.22
N GLN A 271 13.17 -8.85 -2.93
CA GLN A 271 12.62 -7.51 -3.01
C GLN A 271 12.39 -7.03 -4.45
N ALA A 272 13.34 -7.28 -5.35
CA ALA A 272 13.20 -6.93 -6.76
C ALA A 272 12.01 -7.65 -7.39
N LEU A 273 11.90 -8.97 -7.19
CA LEU A 273 10.78 -9.75 -7.71
C LEU A 273 9.47 -9.34 -7.03
N GLY A 274 9.44 -9.22 -5.70
CA GLY A 274 8.25 -8.84 -4.96
C GLY A 274 7.70 -7.49 -5.44
N LEU A 275 8.46 -6.42 -5.24
CA LEU A 275 8.02 -5.06 -5.57
C LEU A 275 7.76 -4.86 -7.07
N MET A 276 8.59 -5.44 -7.95
CA MET A 276 8.41 -5.22 -9.40
C MET A 276 7.31 -6.05 -10.05
N THR A 277 6.74 -7.02 -9.34
CA THR A 277 5.64 -7.84 -9.88
C THR A 277 4.32 -7.51 -9.22
N THR A 278 4.25 -7.51 -7.88
CA THR A 278 2.98 -7.42 -7.16
C THR A 278 2.34 -6.05 -7.31
N MET A 279 3.14 -4.99 -7.17
CA MET A 279 2.67 -3.61 -7.23
C MET A 279 2.15 -3.25 -8.63
N PRO A 280 2.91 -3.45 -9.74
CA PRO A 280 2.40 -3.17 -11.08
C PRO A 280 1.18 -4.00 -11.44
N LEU A 281 1.11 -5.26 -10.99
CA LEU A 281 -0.05 -6.12 -11.23
C LEU A 281 -1.30 -5.59 -10.52
N PHE A 282 -1.19 -5.22 -9.23
CA PHE A 282 -2.32 -4.71 -8.48
C PHE A 282 -2.71 -3.27 -8.89
N ALA A 283 -1.73 -2.46 -9.27
CA ALA A 283 -1.97 -1.15 -9.87
C ALA A 283 -2.69 -1.28 -11.22
N PHE A 284 -2.33 -2.27 -12.05
CA PHE A 284 -3.03 -2.56 -13.28
C PHE A 284 -4.49 -2.93 -13.03
N VAL A 285 -4.80 -3.72 -12.00
CA VAL A 285 -6.19 -3.99 -11.60
C VAL A 285 -6.92 -2.69 -11.27
N GLY A 286 -6.33 -1.81 -10.46
CA GLY A 286 -6.94 -0.52 -10.10
C GLY A 286 -7.22 0.38 -11.30
N VAL A 287 -6.23 0.51 -12.17
CA VAL A 287 -6.34 1.27 -13.41
C VAL A 287 -7.40 0.67 -14.34
N ALA A 288 -7.37 -0.64 -14.59
CA ALA A 288 -8.29 -1.31 -15.52
C ALA A 288 -9.74 -1.22 -15.06
N VAL A 289 -9.99 -1.47 -13.77
CA VAL A 289 -11.33 -1.38 -13.18
C VAL A 289 -11.82 0.07 -13.18
N THR A 290 -10.96 1.04 -12.84
CA THR A 290 -11.33 2.46 -12.89
C THR A 290 -11.63 2.92 -14.31
N SER A 291 -10.83 2.52 -15.30
CA SER A 291 -11.14 2.77 -16.72
C SER A 291 -12.49 2.18 -17.12
N ALA A 292 -12.83 0.97 -16.66
CA ALA A 292 -14.15 0.38 -16.90
C ALA A 292 -15.28 1.23 -16.30
N THR A 293 -15.09 1.79 -15.10
CA THR A 293 -16.12 2.67 -14.49
C THR A 293 -16.34 3.96 -15.28
N VAL A 294 -15.29 4.52 -15.90
CA VAL A 294 -15.43 5.66 -16.81
C VAL A 294 -16.27 5.28 -18.03
N ILE A 295 -16.04 4.10 -18.60
CA ILE A 295 -16.79 3.59 -19.77
C ILE A 295 -18.25 3.32 -19.40
N LEU A 296 -18.51 2.67 -18.27
CA LEU A 296 -19.85 2.22 -17.87
C LEU A 296 -20.70 3.33 -17.25
N TYR A 297 -20.08 4.22 -16.48
CA TYR A 297 -20.78 5.18 -15.62
C TYR A 297 -20.43 6.64 -15.93
N GLY A 298 -19.55 6.90 -16.91
CA GLY A 298 -19.10 8.24 -17.27
C GLY A 298 -18.22 8.92 -16.21
N GLN A 299 -17.84 8.21 -15.14
CA GLN A 299 -17.06 8.76 -14.02
C GLN A 299 -16.05 7.74 -13.52
N ALA A 300 -14.87 8.23 -13.11
CA ALA A 300 -13.82 7.40 -12.53
C ALA A 300 -14.11 7.12 -11.05
N ILE A 301 -14.57 5.91 -10.73
CA ILE A 301 -14.75 5.47 -9.35
C ILE A 301 -13.42 4.87 -8.87
N TRP A 302 -12.60 5.72 -8.26
CA TRP A 302 -11.23 5.41 -7.86
C TRP A 302 -11.13 4.69 -6.50
N ASN A 303 -12.20 4.72 -5.70
CA ASN A 303 -12.30 4.00 -4.45
C ASN A 303 -13.08 2.68 -4.66
N PRO A 304 -12.46 1.50 -4.41
CA PRO A 304 -13.11 0.22 -4.63
C PRO A 304 -14.27 -0.03 -3.65
N VAL A 305 -14.27 0.61 -2.48
CA VAL A 305 -15.38 0.53 -1.52
C VAL A 305 -16.64 1.15 -2.13
N ASP A 306 -16.51 2.33 -2.72
CA ASP A 306 -17.63 3.05 -3.34
C ASP A 306 -18.14 2.31 -4.57
N LEU A 307 -17.23 1.68 -5.33
CA LEU A 307 -17.60 0.82 -6.44
C LEU A 307 -18.45 -0.37 -5.95
N LEU A 308 -17.99 -1.09 -4.94
CA LEU A 308 -18.72 -2.24 -4.37
C LEU A 308 -20.09 -1.84 -3.81
N ALA A 309 -20.17 -0.70 -3.12
CA ALA A 309 -21.43 -0.18 -2.61
C ALA A 309 -22.42 0.10 -3.74
N ARG A 310 -21.95 0.71 -4.84
CA ARG A 310 -22.76 0.94 -6.04
C ARG A 310 -23.21 -0.37 -6.71
N LEU A 311 -22.33 -1.35 -6.84
CA LEU A 311 -22.68 -2.65 -7.43
C LEU A 311 -23.75 -3.36 -6.61
N THR A 312 -23.68 -3.24 -5.29
CA THR A 312 -24.67 -3.84 -4.39
C THR A 312 -26.02 -3.14 -4.54
N ALA A 313 -26.03 -1.81 -4.61
CA ALA A 313 -27.24 -1.02 -4.88
C ALA A 313 -27.87 -1.35 -6.26
N GLU A 314 -27.06 -1.58 -7.29
CA GLU A 314 -27.54 -2.00 -8.62
C GLU A 314 -28.14 -3.41 -8.57
N SER A 315 -27.54 -4.35 -7.82
CA SER A 315 -28.05 -5.73 -7.70
C SER A 315 -29.28 -5.87 -6.81
N GLY A 316 -29.48 -4.98 -5.84
CA GLY A 316 -30.66 -4.96 -4.98
C GLY A 316 -31.91 -4.34 -5.62
N ASN A 317 -31.75 -3.69 -6.78
CA ASN A 317 -32.83 -3.11 -7.59
C ASN A 317 -33.19 -3.96 -8.82
N ALA A 318 -32.66 -5.20 -8.91
CA ALA A 318 -32.93 -6.16 -9.99
C ALA A 318 -33.84 -7.30 -9.52
#